data_AF-A0A6L3AD63-F1
#
_entry.id   AF-A0A6L3AD63-F1
#
_cell.length_a   1.000
_cell.length_b   1.000
_cell.length_c   1.000
_cell.angle_alpha   90.00
_cell.angle_beta   90.00
_cell.angle_gamma   90.00
#
_symmetry.space_group_name_H-M   'P 1'
#
loop_
_entity.id
_entity.type
_entity.pdbx_description
1 polymer ?
#
loop_
_entity_poly.entity_id
_entity_poly.type
_entity_poly.pdbx_seq_one_letter_code
_entity_poly.pdbx_strand_id
1 'polypeptide(L)'
;MALVAAGLVAFFAHSADAKAGLAWCATDPIISVNGQEISVWVNVPADRVDDIEEAVIEVHVPRNVDAHVVFVDQSLFPERVVIKKDLPYWKKGWGPLMVYGSLSIEAEGRPFSAAAEVVDAVGARWYSGVSYRDISFVARASR
;
A
#
# COMPACT_ATOMS: atom_id res chain seq x y z
N MET A 1 -6.33 -37.38 58.10
CA MET A 1 -5.58 -36.11 57.97
C MET A 1 -4.95 -36.09 56.59
N ALA A 2 -5.15 -34.99 55.88
CA ALA A 2 -4.85 -34.78 54.46
C ALA A 2 -3.37 -34.51 54.20
N LEU A 3 -2.92 -34.70 52.95
CA LEU A 3 -1.86 -33.92 52.33
C LEU A 3 -2.02 -33.97 50.81
N VAL A 4 -2.68 -32.93 50.28
CA VAL A 4 -2.81 -32.63 48.86
C VAL A 4 -1.52 -31.91 48.43
N ALA A 5 -0.71 -32.52 47.58
CA ALA A 5 0.45 -31.86 46.97
C ALA A 5 0.01 -31.18 45.67
N ALA A 6 -0.30 -29.88 45.74
CA ALA A 6 -0.55 -29.04 44.58
C ALA A 6 0.79 -28.59 43.98
N GLY A 7 1.20 -29.21 42.87
CA GLY A 7 2.32 -28.77 42.06
C GLY A 7 1.94 -27.55 41.24
N LEU A 8 2.37 -26.36 41.66
CA LEU A 8 2.32 -25.14 40.86
C LEU A 8 3.42 -25.21 39.79
N VAL A 9 3.05 -25.58 38.55
CA VAL A 9 3.88 -25.32 37.38
C VAL A 9 3.75 -23.83 37.05
N ALA A 10 4.79 -23.07 37.39
CA ALA A 10 4.90 -21.68 36.99
C ALA A 10 5.02 -21.59 35.47
N PHE A 11 3.92 -21.24 34.80
CA PHE A 11 3.92 -20.78 33.42
C PHE A 11 4.65 -19.43 33.38
N PHE A 12 5.95 -19.45 33.08
CA PHE A 12 6.67 -18.26 32.64
C PHE A 12 6.22 -17.92 31.23
N ALA A 13 5.05 -17.28 31.13
CA ALA A 13 4.63 -16.62 29.92
C ALA A 13 5.61 -15.47 29.64
N HIS A 14 6.60 -15.72 28.78
CA HIS A 14 7.33 -14.66 28.12
C HIS A 14 6.35 -13.97 27.18
N SER A 15 5.69 -12.92 27.68
CA SER A 15 5.06 -11.92 26.83
C SER A 15 6.17 -11.25 26.04
N ALA A 16 6.45 -11.76 24.83
CA ALA A 16 7.15 -10.96 23.84
C ALA A 16 6.31 -9.69 23.66
N ASP A 17 6.93 -8.52 23.87
CA ASP A 17 6.30 -7.25 23.58
C ASP A 17 5.74 -7.32 22.16
N ALA A 18 4.41 -7.36 22.05
CA ALA A 18 3.75 -7.10 20.80
C ALA A 18 4.13 -5.66 20.47
N LYS A 19 5.10 -5.48 19.58
CA LYS A 19 5.47 -4.17 19.05
C LYS A 19 4.30 -3.64 18.23
N ALA A 20 3.27 -3.15 18.92
CA ALA A 20 2.17 -2.36 18.39
C ALA A 20 2.64 -0.93 17.99
N GLY A 21 3.93 -0.77 17.70
CA GLY A 21 4.69 0.42 18.09
C GLY A 21 4.98 1.42 16.99
N LEU A 22 4.48 1.23 15.77
CA LEU A 22 4.62 2.24 14.73
C LEU A 22 3.21 2.69 14.35
N ALA A 23 2.87 3.92 14.74
CA ALA A 23 1.75 4.62 14.15
C ALA A 23 2.06 4.82 12.67
N TRP A 24 1.12 4.48 11.79
CA TRP A 24 1.26 4.67 10.35
C TRP A 24 0.40 5.85 9.92
N CYS A 25 0.97 6.65 9.04
CA CYS A 25 0.32 7.72 8.32
C CYS A 25 0.02 7.25 6.90
N ALA A 26 -1.12 7.65 6.35
CA ALA A 26 -1.54 7.27 5.01
C ALA A 26 -2.10 8.46 4.26
N THR A 27 -1.78 8.54 2.97
CA THR A 27 -2.35 9.44 1.95
C THR A 27 -2.92 8.59 0.81
N ASP A 28 -3.96 9.05 0.11
CA ASP A 28 -4.75 8.21 -0.79
C ASP A 28 -5.01 8.82 -2.18
N PRO A 29 -4.05 8.74 -3.12
CA PRO A 29 -4.36 9.00 -4.52
C PRO A 29 -5.43 8.04 -5.04
N ILE A 30 -6.45 8.62 -5.69
CA ILE A 30 -7.53 7.90 -6.34
C ILE A 30 -7.38 8.08 -7.85
N ILE A 31 -7.33 6.96 -8.56
CA ILE A 31 -7.34 6.92 -10.03
C ILE A 31 -8.63 6.28 -10.52
N SER A 32 -9.16 6.79 -11.62
CA SER A 32 -10.24 6.13 -12.34
C SER A 32 -9.66 5.39 -13.52
N VAL A 33 -9.94 4.10 -13.61
CA VAL A 33 -9.57 3.25 -14.74
C VAL A 33 -10.85 2.68 -15.34
N ASN A 34 -11.19 3.16 -16.53
CA ASN A 34 -12.34 2.73 -17.30
C ASN A 34 -13.69 2.97 -16.60
N GLY A 35 -13.74 3.95 -15.69
CA GLY A 35 -14.89 4.31 -14.85
C GLY A 35 -14.89 3.68 -13.45
N GLN A 36 -13.90 2.83 -13.13
CA GLN A 36 -13.74 2.22 -11.82
C GLN A 36 -12.65 2.94 -11.04
N GLU A 37 -12.96 3.36 -9.82
CA GLU A 37 -11.98 3.96 -8.92
C GLU A 37 -11.10 2.89 -8.27
N ILE A 38 -9.81 3.18 -8.21
CA ILE A 38 -8.77 2.44 -7.49
C ILE A 38 -8.10 3.45 -6.57
N SER A 39 -8.05 3.14 -5.28
CA SER A 39 -7.36 3.96 -4.27
C SER A 39 -6.05 3.27 -3.89
N VAL A 40 -4.96 4.04 -3.85
CA VAL A 40 -3.63 3.53 -3.50
C VAL A 40 -3.14 4.29 -2.28
N TRP A 41 -3.22 3.70 -1.11
CA TRP A 41 -2.85 4.32 0.15
C TRP A 41 -1.35 4.19 0.38
N VAL A 42 -0.63 5.30 0.40
CA VAL A 42 0.80 5.35 0.68
C VAL A 42 1.00 5.38 2.19
N ASN A 43 1.38 4.24 2.75
CA ASN A 43 1.55 4.04 4.18
C ASN A 43 3.01 4.23 4.59
N VAL A 44 3.26 5.15 5.50
CA VAL A 44 4.59 5.45 6.06
C VAL A 44 4.55 5.53 7.59
N PRO A 45 5.64 5.22 8.31
CA PRO A 45 5.70 5.42 9.74
C PRO A 45 5.56 6.90 10.09
N ALA A 46 4.78 7.23 11.11
CA ALA A 46 4.47 8.62 11.49
C ALA A 46 5.72 9.44 11.84
N ASP A 47 6.76 8.80 12.37
CA ASP A 47 8.06 9.42 12.69
C ASP A 47 8.95 9.67 11.45
N ARG A 48 8.47 9.33 10.26
CA ARG A 48 9.17 9.48 8.97
C ARG A 48 8.44 10.40 7.99
N VAL A 49 7.26 10.90 8.34
CA VAL A 49 6.44 11.74 7.44
C VAL A 49 7.21 12.99 7.00
N ASP A 50 7.85 13.68 7.95
CA ASP A 50 8.63 14.90 7.68
C ASP A 50 9.91 14.65 6.88
N ASP A 51 10.35 13.38 6.77
CA ASP A 51 11.52 13.01 5.98
C ASP A 51 11.18 12.82 4.49
N ILE A 52 9.91 12.80 4.08
CA ILE A 52 9.49 12.49 2.71
C ILE A 52 9.52 13.73 1.83
N GLU A 53 10.28 13.67 0.75
CA GLU A 53 10.33 14.74 -0.26
C GLU A 53 9.20 14.57 -1.28
N GLU A 54 9.01 13.36 -1.80
CA GLU A 54 7.95 13.04 -2.74
C GLU A 54 7.63 11.53 -2.71
N ALA A 55 6.34 11.20 -2.81
CA ALA A 55 5.88 9.86 -3.19
C ALA A 55 5.37 9.86 -4.64
N VAL A 56 5.97 9.02 -5.48
CA VAL A 56 5.58 8.85 -6.88
C VAL A 56 4.90 7.51 -7.07
N ILE A 57 3.66 7.55 -7.57
CA ILE A 57 2.87 6.38 -7.93
C ILE A 57 2.82 6.29 -9.45
N GLU A 58 3.56 5.35 -10.03
CA GLU A 58 3.45 5.04 -11.44
C GLU A 58 2.39 3.95 -11.65
N VAL A 59 1.49 4.17 -12.60
CA VAL A 59 0.38 3.26 -12.91
C VAL A 59 0.42 2.91 -14.38
N HIS A 60 0.54 1.63 -14.67
CA HIS A 60 0.56 1.08 -16.01
C HIS A 60 -0.80 0.48 -16.36
N VAL A 61 -1.37 0.93 -17.48
CA VAL A 61 -2.67 0.49 -17.99
C VAL A 61 -2.60 0.13 -19.48
N PRO A 62 -3.52 -0.71 -20.00
CA PRO A 62 -3.66 -0.98 -21.42
C PRO A 62 -3.85 0.27 -22.28
N ARG A 63 -3.26 0.27 -23.48
CA ARG A 63 -3.30 1.41 -24.43
C ARG A 63 -4.69 1.92 -24.78
N ASN A 64 -5.69 1.05 -24.80
CA ASN A 64 -7.08 1.37 -25.19
C ASN A 64 -8.02 1.58 -24.00
N VAL A 65 -7.48 1.73 -22.80
CA VAL A 65 -8.26 1.96 -21.58
C VAL A 65 -8.28 3.46 -21.28
N ASP A 66 -9.44 3.96 -20.86
CA ASP A 66 -9.52 5.29 -20.30
C ASP A 66 -8.98 5.27 -18.87
N ALA A 67 -8.12 6.22 -18.53
CA ALA A 67 -7.52 6.29 -17.21
C ALA A 67 -7.12 7.73 -16.91
N HIS A 68 -7.49 8.21 -15.73
CA HIS A 68 -7.16 9.56 -15.26
C HIS A 68 -7.09 9.59 -13.73
N VAL A 69 -6.36 10.58 -13.21
CA VAL A 69 -6.30 10.85 -11.78
C VAL A 69 -7.60 11.55 -11.36
N VAL A 70 -8.25 11.03 -10.32
CA VAL A 70 -9.46 11.62 -9.73
C VAL A 70 -9.08 12.56 -8.60
N PHE A 71 -8.18 12.10 -7.73
CA PHE A 71 -7.76 12.81 -6.53
C PHE A 71 -6.33 12.42 -6.14
N VAL A 72 -5.61 13.35 -5.49
CA VAL A 72 -4.29 13.14 -4.89
C VAL A 72 -4.29 13.86 -3.55
N ASP A 73 -3.98 13.16 -2.47
CA ASP A 73 -3.92 13.76 -1.14
C ASP A 73 -2.50 14.22 -0.81
N GLN A 74 -2.30 15.53 -0.75
CA GLN A 74 -1.00 16.12 -0.40
C GLN A 74 -0.96 16.65 1.03
N SER A 75 -1.83 16.14 1.91
CA SER A 75 -1.96 16.63 3.28
C SER A 75 -0.76 16.32 4.19
N LEU A 76 -0.07 15.21 3.94
CA LEU A 76 1.06 14.76 4.76
C LEU A 76 2.42 14.99 4.10
N PHE A 77 2.53 14.68 2.80
CA PHE A 77 3.73 14.88 2.00
C PHE A 77 3.35 15.06 0.53
N PRO A 78 4.24 15.61 -0.32
CA PRO A 78 3.97 15.74 -1.74
C PRO A 78 3.79 14.38 -2.41
N GLU A 79 2.73 14.27 -3.22
CA GLU A 79 2.42 13.07 -3.99
C GLU A 79 2.24 13.39 -5.47
N ARG A 80 2.65 12.45 -6.32
CA ARG A 80 2.48 12.53 -7.76
C ARG A 80 2.08 11.20 -8.36
N VAL A 81 1.04 11.21 -9.18
CA VAL A 81 0.57 10.03 -9.92
C VAL A 81 0.92 10.16 -11.40
N VAL A 82 1.58 9.15 -11.95
CA VAL A 82 1.96 9.08 -13.37
C VAL A 82 1.25 7.90 -14.02
N ILE A 83 0.33 8.17 -14.94
CA ILE A 83 -0.38 7.11 -15.68
C ILE A 83 0.33 6.85 -17.01
N LYS A 84 0.83 5.63 -17.18
CA LYS A 84 1.47 5.12 -18.39
C LYS A 84 0.52 4.17 -19.12
N LYS A 85 0.15 4.52 -20.36
CA LYS A 85 -0.67 3.69 -21.25
C LYS A 85 0.20 2.79 -22.13
N ASP A 86 0.99 1.91 -21.52
CA ASP A 86 2.04 1.15 -22.22
C ASP A 86 1.78 -0.36 -22.32
N LEU A 87 0.82 -0.89 -21.55
CA LEU A 87 0.47 -2.32 -21.57
C LEU A 87 -0.26 -2.73 -22.87
N PRO A 88 -0.25 -4.04 -23.22
CA PRO A 88 -1.01 -4.58 -24.34
C PRO A 88 -2.50 -4.23 -24.27
N TYR A 89 -3.15 -4.17 -25.44
CA TYR A 89 -4.58 -3.90 -25.55
C TYR A 89 -5.40 -4.88 -24.70
N TRP A 90 -6.35 -4.34 -23.94
CA TRP A 90 -7.30 -5.14 -23.18
C TRP A 90 -8.62 -5.26 -23.92
N LYS A 91 -9.20 -6.45 -23.93
CA LYS A 91 -10.49 -6.74 -24.54
C LYS A 91 -11.51 -7.06 -23.46
N LYS A 92 -12.63 -6.35 -23.47
CA LYS A 92 -13.76 -6.62 -22.57
C LYS A 92 -14.19 -8.09 -22.72
N GLY A 93 -14.33 -8.78 -21.59
CA GLY A 93 -14.73 -10.20 -21.54
C GLY A 93 -13.58 -11.21 -21.57
N TRP A 94 -12.31 -10.79 -21.70
CA TRP A 94 -11.15 -11.68 -21.66
C TRP A 94 -10.57 -11.89 -20.25
N GLY A 95 -11.28 -11.42 -19.23
CA GLY A 95 -10.84 -11.44 -17.83
C GLY A 95 -10.82 -10.04 -17.22
N PRO A 96 -10.34 -9.94 -15.97
CA PRO A 96 -10.25 -8.66 -15.28
C PRO A 96 -9.31 -7.70 -16.03
N LEU A 97 -9.60 -6.41 -15.96
CA LEU A 97 -8.68 -5.38 -16.41
C LEU A 97 -7.59 -5.23 -15.36
N MET A 98 -6.39 -5.70 -15.70
CA MET A 98 -5.22 -5.63 -14.82
C MET A 98 -4.58 -4.25 -14.93
N VAL A 99 -4.27 -3.67 -13.78
CA VAL A 99 -3.54 -2.42 -13.61
C VAL A 99 -2.30 -2.77 -12.78
N TYR A 100 -1.12 -2.41 -13.27
CA TYR A 100 0.12 -2.60 -12.54
C TYR A 100 0.59 -1.26 -12.04
N GLY A 101 1.28 -1.21 -10.91
CA GLY A 101 1.90 0.02 -10.48
C GLY A 101 3.12 -0.18 -9.63
N SER A 102 3.81 0.91 -9.39
CA SER A 102 4.94 1.00 -8.47
C SER A 102 4.83 2.27 -7.65
N LEU A 103 5.15 2.15 -6.38
CA LEU A 103 5.32 3.26 -5.47
C LEU A 103 6.81 3.46 -5.23
N SER A 104 7.31 4.67 -5.51
CA SER A 104 8.67 5.11 -5.20
C SER A 104 8.57 6.25 -4.19
N ILE A 105 9.32 6.17 -3.10
CA ILE A 105 9.34 7.23 -2.07
C ILE A 105 10.76 7.79 -2.02
N GLU A 106 10.87 9.07 -2.36
CA GLU A 106 12.05 9.89 -2.14
C GLU A 106 11.95 10.53 -0.75
N ALA A 107 13.03 10.43 0.01
CA ALA A 107 13.07 10.89 1.39
C ALA A 107 14.50 11.26 1.78
N GLU A 108 14.66 11.92 2.90
CA GLU A 108 15.96 12.14 3.53
C GLU A 108 16.27 11.06 4.59
N GLY A 109 17.57 10.86 4.83
CA GLY A 109 18.07 10.03 5.91
C GLY A 109 18.13 8.54 5.58
N ARG A 110 17.69 7.70 6.54
CA ARG A 110 17.87 6.25 6.48
C ARG A 110 16.67 5.57 5.81
N PRO A 111 16.88 4.45 5.10
CA PRO A 111 15.77 3.63 4.61
C PRO A 111 14.83 3.20 5.73
N PHE A 112 13.54 3.21 5.47
CA PHE A 112 12.47 2.83 6.40
C PHE A 112 11.44 1.96 5.70
N SER A 113 10.65 1.22 6.47
CA SER A 113 9.56 0.41 5.91
C SER A 113 8.43 1.31 5.42
N ALA A 114 7.94 1.05 4.22
CA ALA A 114 6.78 1.73 3.64
C ALA A 114 5.86 0.70 2.98
N ALA A 115 4.64 1.09 2.65
CA ALA A 115 3.73 0.21 1.94
C ALA A 115 2.76 0.97 1.03
N ALA A 116 2.29 0.28 0.00
CA ALA A 116 1.10 0.64 -0.74
C ALA A 116 -0.05 -0.28 -0.31
N GLU A 117 -1.15 0.27 0.18
CA GLU A 117 -2.40 -0.45 0.33
C GLU A 117 -3.32 -0.13 -0.84
N VAL A 118 -3.63 -1.13 -1.65
CA VAL A 118 -4.41 -0.95 -2.88
C VAL A 118 -5.83 -1.43 -2.62
N VAL A 119 -6.79 -0.52 -2.75
CA VAL A 119 -8.21 -0.80 -2.67
C VAL A 119 -8.81 -0.71 -4.07
N ASP A 120 -9.39 -1.81 -4.53
CA ASP A 120 -9.99 -1.92 -5.86
C ASP A 120 -11.27 -2.75 -5.85
N ALA A 121 -11.73 -3.17 -7.04
CA ALA A 121 -12.94 -3.95 -7.21
C ALA A 121 -12.97 -5.31 -6.48
N VAL A 122 -11.82 -5.82 -6.03
CA VAL A 122 -11.69 -7.11 -5.36
C VAL A 122 -11.43 -6.96 -3.85
N GLY A 123 -11.10 -5.75 -3.40
CA GLY A 123 -10.86 -5.41 -1.99
C GLY A 123 -9.46 -4.86 -1.72
N ALA A 124 -9.14 -4.69 -0.44
CA ALA A 124 -7.87 -4.12 0.02
C ALA A 124 -6.72 -5.15 0.01
N ARG A 125 -5.53 -4.73 -0.43
CA ARG A 125 -4.31 -5.55 -0.42
C ARG A 125 -3.09 -4.73 -0.05
N TRP A 126 -2.24 -5.29 0.81
CA TRP A 126 -1.04 -4.64 1.34
C TRP A 126 0.22 -5.08 0.59
N TYR A 127 0.99 -4.11 0.10
CA TYR A 127 2.27 -4.31 -0.57
C TYR A 127 3.34 -3.55 0.21
N SER A 128 4.16 -4.25 0.99
CA SER A 128 5.22 -3.64 1.80
C SER A 128 6.57 -3.66 1.10
N GLY A 129 7.38 -2.64 1.36
CA GLY A 129 8.78 -2.61 0.97
C GLY A 129 9.61 -1.68 1.86
N VAL A 130 10.69 -1.18 1.29
CA VAL A 130 11.61 -0.25 1.95
C VAL A 130 11.66 1.01 1.09
N SER A 131 11.68 2.20 1.70
CA SER A 131 11.90 3.46 0.99
C SER A 131 13.17 3.41 0.12
N TYR A 132 13.24 4.26 -0.90
CA TYR A 132 14.27 4.24 -1.95
C TYR A 132 14.28 2.97 -2.82
N ARG A 133 13.27 2.11 -2.70
CA ARG A 133 13.04 0.98 -3.60
C ARG A 133 11.60 1.00 -4.07
N ASP A 134 11.39 0.60 -5.31
CA ASP A 134 10.05 0.52 -5.86
C ASP A 134 9.26 -0.60 -5.18
N ILE A 135 8.06 -0.25 -4.73
CA ILE A 135 7.07 -1.18 -4.19
C ILE A 135 6.08 -1.48 -5.31
N SER A 136 6.26 -2.61 -6.00
CA SER A 136 5.35 -3.03 -7.06
C SER A 136 4.03 -3.55 -6.50
N PHE A 137 2.93 -3.15 -7.12
CA PHE A 137 1.59 -3.62 -6.78
C PHE A 137 0.75 -3.95 -8.02
N VAL A 138 -0.38 -4.60 -7.78
CA VAL A 138 -1.35 -4.93 -8.82
C VAL A 138 -2.76 -4.63 -8.36
N ALA A 139 -3.52 -3.99 -9.23
CA ALA A 139 -4.93 -3.69 -9.07
C ALA A 139 -5.75 -4.33 -10.19
N ARG A 140 -7.05 -4.45 -9.95
CA ARG A 140 -8.06 -5.01 -10.82
C ARG A 140 -9.20 -4.02 -10.93
N ALA A 141 -9.47 -3.57 -12.13
CA ALA A 141 -10.72 -2.90 -12.46
C ALA A 141 -11.72 -3.96 -12.97
N SER A 142 -12.89 -4.03 -12.33
CA SER A 142 -14.01 -4.80 -12.85
C SER A 142 -14.85 -3.91 -13.77
N ARG A 143 -15.22 -4.45 -14.92
CA ARG A 143 -16.26 -3.89 -15.78
C ARG A 143 -17.38 -4.90 -15.96
#